data_AF-D4CXN8-F1
#
_entry.id   AF-D4CXN8-F1
#
_cell.length_a   1.000
_cell.length_b   1.000
_cell.length_c   1.000
_cell.angle_alpha   90.00
_cell.angle_beta   90.00
_cell.angle_gamma   90.00
#
_symmetry.space_group_name_H-M   'P 1'
#
loop_
_entity.id
_entity.type
_entity.pdbx_description
1 polymer ?
#
loop_
_entity_poly.entity_id
_entity_poly.type
_entity_poly.pdbx_seq_one_letter_code
_entity_poly.pdbx_strand_id
1 'polypeptide(L)'
;MKTNTEILDDLKKELEDNKKEIGENLQENEVKNNNFKKKKKKKKFKNKIRENKENKEDSDDILRIKKEAEENFYLSTDFLSFKEDFLKDEKKRDFLTNALTVYRSKGFTDIDNDKYLELKMKNPSLVAFVMEASFDEIQTGITGHVYFIKPLYQDEYREFKANYGDEQNFPNEFLDFTLKKCILYPEITDEEIKRLPAGRAIAMCHTVKVMSDLTKKFQIIEV
;
A
#
# COMPACT_ATOMS: atom_id res chain seq x y z
N MET A 1 -24.95 26.69 -26.19
CA MET A 1 -24.77 25.47 -25.38
C MET A 1 -24.54 24.34 -26.36
N LYS A 2 -23.40 23.65 -26.28
CA LYS A 2 -23.14 22.49 -27.13
C LYS A 2 -23.97 21.30 -26.64
N THR A 3 -24.52 20.52 -27.56
CA THR A 3 -25.28 19.31 -27.23
C THR A 3 -24.34 18.16 -26.86
N ASN A 4 -24.81 17.16 -26.12
CA ASN A 4 -23.98 16.02 -25.68
C ASN A 4 -23.33 15.24 -26.83
N THR A 5 -23.94 15.27 -28.02
CA THR A 5 -23.39 14.72 -29.26
C THR A 5 -22.23 15.54 -29.82
N GLU A 6 -22.29 16.87 -29.74
CA GLU A 6 -21.19 17.74 -30.18
C GLU A 6 -19.97 17.62 -29.25
N ILE A 7 -20.20 17.41 -27.95
CA ILE A 7 -19.12 17.17 -26.97
C ILE A 7 -18.42 15.84 -27.24
N LEU A 8 -19.18 14.80 -27.63
CA LEU A 8 -18.62 13.48 -27.95
C LEU A 8 -17.78 13.50 -29.23
N ASP A 9 -18.21 14.27 -30.24
CA ASP A 9 -17.48 14.42 -31.49
C ASP A 9 -16.22 15.28 -31.32
N ASP A 10 -16.26 16.31 -30.47
CA ASP A 10 -15.08 17.11 -30.09
C ASP A 10 -14.02 16.23 -29.37
N LEU A 11 -14.44 15.37 -28.43
CA LEU A 11 -13.55 14.46 -27.71
C LEU A 11 -12.93 13.37 -28.60
N LYS A 12 -13.68 12.87 -29.59
CA LYS A 12 -13.14 11.91 -30.57
C LYS A 12 -12.09 12.55 -31.47
N LYS A 13 -12.29 13.81 -31.84
CA LYS A 13 -11.35 14.57 -32.68
C LYS A 13 -10.04 14.86 -31.95
N GLU A 14 -10.11 15.26 -30.68
CA GLU A 14 -8.91 15.43 -29.83
C GLU A 14 -8.14 14.10 -29.64
N LEU A 15 -8.83 12.96 -29.58
CA LEU A 15 -8.19 11.63 -29.47
C LEU A 15 -7.49 11.18 -30.76
N GLU A 16 -7.99 11.57 -31.93
CA GLU A 16 -7.35 11.27 -33.21
C GLU A 16 -6.14 12.18 -33.49
N ASP A 17 -6.22 13.45 -33.09
CA ASP A 17 -5.12 14.41 -33.24
C ASP A 17 -3.94 14.03 -32.32
N ASN A 18 -4.20 13.61 -31.08
CA ASN A 18 -3.17 13.12 -30.15
C ASN A 18 -2.49 11.82 -30.63
N LYS A 19 -3.17 10.97 -31.41
CA LYS A 19 -2.56 9.75 -31.98
C LYS A 19 -1.57 10.06 -33.12
N LYS A 20 -1.75 11.17 -33.83
CA LYS A 20 -0.82 11.59 -34.89
C LYS A 20 0.45 12.22 -34.32
N GLU A 21 0.36 13.00 -33.23
CA GLU A 21 1.54 13.59 -32.56
C GLU A 21 2.48 12.56 -31.93
N ILE A 22 1.96 11.40 -31.50
CA ILE A 22 2.78 10.31 -30.93
C ILE A 22 3.50 9.50 -32.04
N GLY A 23 2.97 9.50 -33.27
CA GLY A 23 3.56 8.78 -34.41
C GLY A 23 4.81 9.44 -35.01
N GLU A 24 4.92 10.77 -34.95
CA GLU A 24 6.06 11.50 -35.53
C GLU A 24 7.27 11.61 -34.57
N ASN A 25 7.06 11.55 -33.25
CA ASN A 25 8.14 11.70 -32.26
C ASN A 25 8.95 10.42 -31.95
N LEU A 26 8.59 9.27 -32.56
CA LEU A 26 9.26 7.98 -32.35
C LEU A 26 10.28 7.59 -33.44
N GLN A 27 10.58 8.47 -34.41
CA GLN A 27 11.49 8.14 -35.53
C GLN A 27 12.87 8.82 -35.53
N GLU A 28 13.22 9.70 -34.58
CA GLU A 28 14.49 10.46 -34.69
C GLU A 28 15.64 10.10 -33.74
N ASN A 29 15.48 9.15 -32.81
CA ASN A 29 16.56 8.81 -31.87
C ASN A 29 16.90 7.32 -31.88
N GLU A 30 17.77 6.93 -32.81
CA GLU A 30 18.80 5.89 -32.77
C GLU A 30 19.18 5.61 -34.23
N VAL A 31 20.38 5.94 -34.74
CA VAL A 31 21.54 5.06 -34.71
C VAL A 31 22.76 5.87 -35.20
N LYS A 32 23.83 5.96 -34.38
CA LYS A 32 25.21 6.15 -34.85
C LYS A 32 26.17 5.24 -34.08
N ASN A 33 26.84 4.38 -34.85
CA ASN A 33 28.13 3.72 -34.59
C ASN A 33 28.17 2.65 -33.46
N ASN A 34 28.81 1.49 -33.60
CA ASN A 34 29.88 1.08 -34.50
C ASN A 34 30.00 -0.46 -34.61
N ASN A 35 30.54 -0.87 -35.76
CA ASN A 35 30.97 -2.21 -36.15
C ASN A 35 31.77 -2.99 -35.09
N PHE A 36 31.45 -4.27 -34.85
CA PHE A 36 32.47 -5.29 -34.58
C PHE A 36 32.16 -6.65 -35.23
N LYS A 37 33.13 -7.11 -36.03
CA LYS A 37 33.15 -8.35 -36.80
C LYS A 37 33.11 -9.60 -35.90
N LYS A 38 32.26 -10.57 -36.28
CA LYS A 38 32.30 -11.97 -35.84
C LYS A 38 33.70 -12.57 -35.99
N LYS A 39 34.22 -13.28 -34.97
CA LYS A 39 35.20 -14.38 -35.16
C LYS A 39 35.24 -15.41 -34.01
N LYS A 40 35.00 -16.66 -34.41
CA LYS A 40 35.53 -17.98 -33.96
C LYS A 40 35.21 -18.52 -32.55
N LYS A 41 34.43 -19.62 -32.57
CA LYS A 41 34.35 -20.69 -31.55
C LYS A 41 35.74 -21.20 -31.16
N LYS A 42 36.02 -21.37 -29.86
CA LYS A 42 36.94 -22.39 -29.34
C LYS A 42 36.60 -22.85 -27.91
N LYS A 43 36.50 -24.18 -27.80
CA LYS A 43 36.73 -25.14 -26.71
C LYS A 43 36.14 -24.93 -25.30
N LYS A 44 35.33 -25.92 -24.91
CA LYS A 44 34.85 -26.27 -23.58
C LYS A 44 35.99 -26.32 -22.55
N PHE A 45 35.82 -25.59 -21.44
CA PHE A 45 36.47 -25.87 -20.17
C PHE A 45 35.38 -26.30 -19.17
N LYS A 46 35.56 -27.48 -18.58
CA LYS A 46 34.77 -27.97 -17.45
C LYS A 46 35.24 -27.20 -16.20
N ASN A 47 34.39 -26.36 -15.63
CA ASN A 47 34.51 -25.97 -14.22
C ASN A 47 33.53 -26.86 -13.43
N LYS A 48 34.11 -27.78 -12.63
CA LYS A 48 33.46 -28.32 -11.43
C LYS A 48 33.72 -27.33 -10.29
N ILE A 49 32.85 -27.40 -9.26
CA ILE A 49 32.93 -26.75 -7.93
C ILE A 49 32.25 -25.37 -7.95
N ARG A 50 31.23 -25.04 -7.14
CA ARG A 50 30.58 -25.67 -5.97
C ARG A 50 29.11 -25.24 -5.98
N GLU A 51 28.19 -26.14 -5.65
CA GLU A 51 26.86 -25.72 -5.19
C GLU A 51 27.06 -24.90 -3.91
N ASN A 52 26.69 -23.61 -3.93
CA ASN A 52 26.51 -22.83 -2.71
C ASN A 52 25.33 -23.45 -1.95
N LYS A 53 25.63 -24.38 -1.05
CA LYS A 53 24.72 -24.90 -0.02
C LYS A 53 24.68 -24.01 1.23
N GLU A 54 25.31 -22.85 1.23
CA GLU A 54 25.46 -22.00 2.43
C GLU A 54 24.32 -20.99 2.64
N ASN A 55 23.31 -20.89 1.77
CA ASN A 55 22.26 -19.85 1.90
C ASN A 55 20.87 -20.37 2.31
N LYS A 56 20.71 -21.65 2.66
CA LYS A 56 19.41 -22.18 3.13
C LYS A 56 19.29 -22.23 4.64
N GLU A 57 20.36 -22.62 5.34
CA GLU A 57 20.33 -22.78 6.80
C GLU A 57 20.19 -21.43 7.52
N ASP A 58 20.93 -20.40 7.10
CA ASP A 58 20.81 -19.05 7.69
C ASP A 58 19.42 -18.41 7.47
N SER A 59 18.77 -18.67 6.33
CA SER A 59 17.42 -18.17 6.07
C SER A 59 16.37 -18.90 6.91
N ASP A 60 16.53 -20.21 7.10
CA ASP A 60 15.60 -21.03 7.88
C ASP A 60 15.73 -20.74 9.39
N ASP A 61 16.95 -20.48 9.88
CA ASP A 61 17.16 -20.11 11.28
C ASP A 61 16.69 -18.67 11.59
N ILE A 62 16.86 -17.71 10.68
CA ILE A 62 16.25 -16.36 10.83
C ILE A 62 14.73 -16.46 10.85
N LEU A 63 14.13 -17.31 10.00
CA LEU A 63 12.68 -17.54 9.99
C LEU A 63 12.20 -18.22 11.28
N ARG A 64 12.96 -19.17 11.83
CA ARG A 64 12.67 -19.80 13.13
C ARG A 64 12.74 -18.80 14.27
N ILE A 65 13.81 -18.00 14.35
CA ILE A 65 13.97 -16.96 15.37
C ILE A 65 12.83 -15.93 15.32
N LYS A 66 12.41 -15.51 14.11
CA LYS A 66 11.26 -14.61 13.95
C LYS A 66 9.95 -15.24 14.44
N LYS A 67 9.69 -16.51 14.08
CA LYS A 67 8.50 -17.24 14.54
C LYS A 67 8.51 -17.44 16.05
N GLU A 68 9.63 -17.83 16.63
CA GLU A 68 9.77 -17.97 18.08
C GLU A 68 9.57 -16.63 18.79
N ALA A 69 10.08 -15.53 18.26
CA ALA A 69 9.86 -14.19 18.82
C ALA A 69 8.38 -13.75 18.73
N GLU A 70 7.69 -14.06 17.63
CA GLU A 70 6.26 -13.80 17.46
C GLU A 70 5.41 -14.66 18.41
N GLU A 71 5.69 -15.96 18.50
CA GLU A 71 5.00 -16.87 19.43
C GLU A 71 5.21 -16.44 20.89
N ASN A 72 6.44 -16.06 21.25
CA ASN A 72 6.74 -15.52 22.57
C ASN A 72 5.99 -14.20 22.86
N PHE A 73 5.77 -13.36 21.84
CA PHE A 73 5.00 -12.13 21.99
C PHE A 73 3.53 -12.42 22.31
N TYR A 74 2.89 -13.35 21.57
CA TYR A 74 1.48 -13.69 21.80
C TYR A 74 1.23 -14.44 23.12
N LEU A 75 2.28 -15.04 23.69
CA LEU A 75 2.27 -15.66 25.02
C LEU A 75 2.67 -14.70 26.14
N SER A 76 3.06 -13.48 25.82
CA SER A 76 3.46 -12.49 26.84
C SER A 76 2.29 -12.10 27.73
N THR A 77 2.59 -11.83 29.01
CA THR A 77 1.61 -11.35 29.99
C THR A 77 0.94 -10.06 29.53
N ASP A 78 1.69 -9.19 28.88
CA ASP A 78 1.21 -7.89 28.42
C ASP A 78 0.19 -8.05 27.29
N PHE A 79 0.48 -8.91 26.30
CA PHE A 79 -0.46 -9.16 25.21
C PHE A 79 -1.74 -9.86 25.70
N LEU A 80 -1.60 -10.86 26.57
CA LEU A 80 -2.75 -11.59 27.12
C LEU A 80 -3.64 -10.68 27.96
N SER A 81 -3.05 -9.85 28.83
CA SER A 81 -3.80 -8.88 29.64
C SER A 81 -4.52 -7.85 28.77
N PHE A 82 -3.87 -7.33 27.73
CA PHE A 82 -4.49 -6.45 26.75
C PHE A 82 -5.67 -7.11 26.04
N LYS A 83 -5.52 -8.36 25.58
CA LYS A 83 -6.58 -9.13 24.90
C LYS A 83 -7.79 -9.33 25.81
N GLU A 84 -7.57 -9.69 27.07
CA GLU A 84 -8.65 -9.83 28.06
C GLU A 84 -9.37 -8.50 28.29
N ASP A 85 -8.64 -7.41 28.51
CA ASP A 85 -9.21 -6.08 28.70
C ASP A 85 -9.96 -5.58 27.46
N PHE A 86 -9.45 -5.88 26.26
CA PHE A 86 -10.11 -5.53 25.00
C PHE A 86 -11.46 -6.23 24.86
N LEU A 87 -11.58 -7.49 25.29
CA LEU A 87 -12.80 -8.29 25.18
C LEU A 87 -13.87 -7.96 26.23
N LYS A 88 -13.51 -7.21 27.29
CA LYS A 88 -14.48 -6.69 28.28
C LYS A 88 -15.45 -5.68 27.67
N ASP A 89 -15.00 -4.92 26.66
CA ASP A 89 -15.84 -3.97 25.94
C ASP A 89 -16.68 -4.70 24.87
N GLU A 90 -18.00 -4.58 24.99
CA GLU A 90 -18.96 -5.26 24.11
C GLU A 90 -18.78 -4.87 22.63
N LYS A 91 -18.52 -3.59 22.33
CA LYS A 91 -18.37 -3.13 20.93
C LYS A 91 -17.08 -3.68 20.32
N LYS A 92 -16.01 -3.70 21.11
CA LYS A 92 -14.71 -4.23 20.68
C LYS A 92 -14.76 -5.75 20.46
N ARG A 93 -15.45 -6.45 21.36
CA ARG A 93 -15.71 -7.89 21.22
C ARG A 93 -16.55 -8.19 19.99
N ASP A 94 -17.65 -7.46 19.79
CA ASP A 94 -18.55 -7.62 18.63
C ASP A 94 -17.80 -7.40 17.30
N PHE A 95 -16.93 -6.39 17.24
CA PHE A 95 -16.08 -6.19 16.08
C PHE A 95 -15.20 -7.41 15.76
N LEU A 96 -14.55 -8.01 16.77
CA LEU A 96 -13.67 -9.17 16.58
C LEU A 96 -14.43 -10.46 16.22
N THR A 97 -15.56 -10.72 16.88
CA THR A 97 -16.27 -11.99 16.73
C THR A 97 -17.21 -11.98 15.54
N ASN A 98 -17.87 -10.85 15.27
CA ASN A 98 -18.91 -10.75 14.26
C ASN A 98 -18.41 -10.01 13.02
N ALA A 99 -18.05 -8.72 13.14
CA ALA A 99 -17.72 -7.90 11.98
C ALA A 99 -16.49 -8.44 11.21
N LEU A 100 -15.38 -8.71 11.91
CA LEU A 100 -14.15 -9.20 11.29
C LEU A 100 -14.32 -10.60 10.69
N THR A 101 -15.13 -11.46 11.32
CA THR A 101 -15.49 -12.78 10.78
C THR A 101 -16.28 -12.66 9.49
N VAL A 102 -17.23 -11.72 9.42
CA VAL A 102 -17.99 -11.44 8.19
C VAL A 102 -17.05 -10.94 7.09
N TYR A 103 -16.16 -9.99 7.37
CA TYR A 103 -15.22 -9.49 6.37
C TYR A 103 -14.28 -10.58 5.84
N ARG A 104 -13.79 -11.46 6.71
CA ARG A 104 -13.01 -12.64 6.30
C ARG A 104 -13.80 -13.59 5.42
N SER A 105 -15.04 -13.93 5.80
CA SER A 105 -15.90 -14.82 5.00
C SER A 105 -16.24 -14.26 3.63
N LYS A 106 -16.27 -12.93 3.49
CA LYS A 106 -16.48 -12.23 2.22
C LYS A 106 -15.20 -12.06 1.40
N GLY A 107 -14.05 -12.50 1.92
CA GLY A 107 -12.75 -12.35 1.26
C GLY A 107 -12.14 -10.95 1.33
N PHE A 108 -12.66 -10.06 2.17
CA PHE A 108 -12.19 -8.66 2.20
C PHE A 108 -10.84 -8.50 2.90
N THR A 109 -10.51 -9.44 3.78
CA THR A 109 -9.27 -9.46 4.55
C THR A 109 -8.99 -10.88 5.00
N ASP A 110 -7.72 -11.18 5.23
CA ASP A 110 -7.19 -12.42 5.76
C ASP A 110 -6.54 -12.22 7.14
N ILE A 111 -6.61 -11.01 7.72
CA ILE A 111 -6.07 -10.76 9.07
C ILE A 111 -6.78 -11.63 10.11
N ASP A 112 -6.01 -12.26 10.99
CA ASP A 112 -6.57 -12.95 12.15
C ASP A 112 -6.78 -11.99 13.34
N ASN A 113 -7.44 -12.50 14.37
CA ASN A 113 -7.77 -11.70 15.55
C ASN A 113 -6.53 -11.30 16.35
N ASP A 114 -5.51 -12.15 16.42
CA ASP A 114 -4.32 -11.90 17.24
C ASP A 114 -3.41 -10.87 16.57
N LYS A 115 -3.26 -10.93 15.25
CA LYS A 115 -2.58 -9.92 14.45
C LYS A 115 -3.29 -8.57 14.53
N TYR A 116 -4.62 -8.55 14.44
CA TYR A 116 -5.37 -7.31 14.67
C TYR A 116 -5.11 -6.73 16.06
N LEU A 117 -5.17 -7.57 17.10
CA LEU A 117 -4.92 -7.14 18.48
C LEU A 117 -3.49 -6.63 18.67
N GLU A 118 -2.50 -7.27 18.06
CA GLU A 118 -1.11 -6.79 18.05
C GLU A 118 -1.03 -5.38 17.45
N LEU A 119 -1.61 -5.17 16.26
CA LEU A 119 -1.61 -3.87 15.60
C LEU A 119 -2.33 -2.81 16.46
N LYS A 120 -3.44 -3.18 17.10
CA LYS A 120 -4.24 -2.29 17.95
C LYS A 120 -3.54 -1.95 19.27
N MET A 121 -2.80 -2.90 19.84
CA MET A 121 -1.98 -2.68 21.04
C MET A 121 -0.84 -1.71 20.74
N LYS A 122 -0.14 -1.89 19.60
CA LYS A 122 0.93 -1.00 19.16
C LYS A 122 0.41 0.36 18.70
N ASN A 123 -0.80 0.42 18.15
CA ASN A 123 -1.41 1.63 17.60
C ASN A 123 -2.84 1.79 18.13
N PRO A 124 -3.03 2.44 19.29
CA PRO A 124 -4.35 2.58 19.91
C PRO A 124 -5.40 3.26 19.02
N SER A 125 -4.97 4.16 18.14
CA SER A 125 -5.84 4.89 17.19
C SER A 125 -6.09 4.15 15.87
N LEU A 126 -5.71 2.86 15.77
CA LEU A 126 -5.95 2.04 14.57
C LEU A 126 -7.44 1.93 14.25
N VAL A 127 -7.80 2.10 12.98
CA VAL A 127 -9.16 1.98 12.46
C VAL A 127 -9.20 1.01 11.28
N ALA A 128 -10.29 0.26 11.16
CA ALA A 128 -10.57 -0.54 9.97
C ALA A 128 -11.28 0.33 8.92
N PHE A 129 -10.61 0.55 7.79
CA PHE A 129 -11.13 1.24 6.62
C PHE A 129 -11.65 0.20 5.62
N VAL A 130 -12.97 0.10 5.53
CA VAL A 130 -13.66 -0.89 4.70
C VAL A 130 -14.03 -0.24 3.37
N MET A 131 -13.53 -0.79 2.28
CA MET A 131 -13.92 -0.41 0.92
C MET A 131 -14.73 -1.53 0.28
N GLU A 132 -15.94 -1.21 -0.14
CA GLU A 132 -16.74 -2.14 -0.95
C GLU A 132 -16.20 -2.18 -2.38
N ALA A 133 -16.38 -3.32 -3.04
CA ALA A 133 -16.02 -3.46 -4.44
C ALA A 133 -16.94 -2.59 -5.31
N SER A 134 -16.35 -1.94 -6.31
CA SER A 134 -17.12 -1.27 -7.36
C SER A 134 -17.89 -2.29 -8.20
N PHE A 135 -18.85 -1.82 -9.00
CA PHE A 135 -19.60 -2.70 -9.89
C PHE A 135 -18.69 -3.45 -10.88
N ASP A 136 -17.69 -2.77 -11.43
CA ASP A 136 -16.71 -3.37 -12.35
C ASP A 136 -15.82 -4.42 -11.65
N GLU A 137 -15.47 -4.17 -10.38
CA GLU A 137 -14.73 -5.12 -9.55
C GLU A 137 -15.56 -6.36 -9.24
N ILE A 138 -16.84 -6.18 -8.91
CA ILE A 138 -17.77 -7.30 -8.71
C ILE A 138 -17.89 -8.14 -9.98
N GLN A 139 -17.99 -7.53 -11.16
CA GLN A 139 -18.04 -8.25 -12.44
C GLN A 139 -16.78 -9.06 -12.73
N THR A 140 -15.63 -8.60 -12.26
CA THR A 140 -14.34 -9.28 -12.42
C THR A 140 -14.02 -10.26 -11.27
N GLY A 141 -14.97 -10.46 -10.35
CA GLY A 141 -14.83 -11.38 -9.21
C GLY A 141 -13.97 -10.84 -8.07
N ILE A 142 -13.64 -9.54 -8.08
CA ILE A 142 -12.92 -8.86 -7.02
C ILE A 142 -13.91 -8.51 -5.91
N THR A 143 -13.57 -8.89 -4.68
CA THR A 143 -14.36 -8.56 -3.49
C THR A 143 -13.87 -7.23 -2.89
N GLY A 144 -14.59 -6.71 -1.90
CA GLY A 144 -14.14 -5.50 -1.20
C GLY A 144 -12.81 -5.72 -0.48
N HIS A 145 -12.27 -4.66 0.13
CA HIS A 145 -11.01 -4.73 0.86
C HIS A 145 -11.16 -4.05 2.23
N VAL A 146 -10.52 -4.61 3.26
CA VAL A 146 -10.34 -3.93 4.55
C VAL A 146 -8.87 -3.57 4.72
N TYR A 147 -8.62 -2.29 5.00
CA TYR A 147 -7.31 -1.77 5.36
C TYR A 147 -7.30 -1.36 6.83
N PHE A 148 -6.24 -1.70 7.57
CA PHE A 148 -6.06 -1.27 8.94
C PHE A 148 -5.11 -0.08 8.95
N ILE A 149 -5.68 1.09 9.24
CA ILE A 149 -5.05 2.39 9.05
C ILE A 149 -4.84 3.05 10.40
N LYS A 150 -3.65 3.60 10.63
CA LYS A 150 -3.33 4.44 11.78
C LYS A 150 -3.23 5.92 11.36
N PRO A 151 -3.38 6.88 12.29
CA PRO A 151 -3.03 8.27 11.98
C PRO A 151 -1.51 8.40 11.72
N LEU A 152 -1.15 9.47 11.03
CA LEU A 152 0.21 9.94 10.92
C LEU A 152 0.59 10.65 12.21
N TYR A 153 1.55 10.09 12.94
CA TYR A 153 2.02 10.67 14.19
C TYR A 153 2.94 11.87 13.94
N GLN A 154 3.10 12.72 14.95
CA GLN A 154 3.85 13.97 14.83
C GLN A 154 5.30 13.76 14.37
N ASP A 155 5.98 12.74 14.91
CA ASP A 155 7.37 12.47 14.56
C ASP A 155 7.52 11.93 13.13
N GLU A 156 6.55 11.15 12.65
CA GLU A 156 6.50 10.68 11.25
C GLU A 156 6.22 11.84 10.29
N TYR A 157 5.37 12.79 10.67
CA TYR A 157 5.16 14.00 9.87
C TYR A 157 6.39 14.90 9.83
N ARG A 158 7.15 14.98 10.94
CA ARG A 158 8.44 15.67 10.97
C ARG A 158 9.48 14.99 10.07
N GLU A 159 9.52 13.66 10.05
CA GLU A 159 10.35 12.87 9.12
C GLU A 159 10.01 13.22 7.67
N PHE A 160 8.73 13.26 7.31
CA PHE A 160 8.30 13.69 5.98
C PHE A 160 8.79 15.10 5.64
N LYS A 161 8.56 16.07 6.54
CA LYS A 161 8.97 17.46 6.33
C LYS A 161 10.47 17.63 6.15
N ALA A 162 11.28 16.86 6.87
CA ALA A 162 12.73 16.90 6.76
C ALA A 162 13.23 16.33 5.42
N ASN A 163 12.57 15.30 4.90
CA ASN A 163 13.01 14.59 3.70
C ASN A 163 12.49 15.21 2.40
N TYR A 164 11.25 15.74 2.41
CA TYR A 164 10.55 16.20 1.20
C TYR A 164 10.14 17.67 1.25
N GLY A 165 9.83 18.21 2.43
CA GLY A 165 9.35 19.59 2.60
C GLY A 165 7.85 19.67 2.88
N ASP A 166 7.13 20.57 2.21
CA ASP A 166 5.70 20.79 2.44
C ASP A 166 4.84 19.85 1.59
N GLU A 167 3.79 19.28 2.20
CA GLU A 167 2.81 18.42 1.51
C GLU A 167 2.09 19.14 0.37
N GLN A 168 1.94 20.47 0.42
CA GLN A 168 1.32 21.23 -0.67
C GLN A 168 2.21 21.29 -1.92
N ASN A 169 3.53 21.28 -1.72
CA ASN A 169 4.50 21.32 -2.81
C ASN A 169 4.81 19.92 -3.33
N PHE A 170 4.65 18.89 -2.50
CA PHE A 170 4.97 17.49 -2.80
C PHE A 170 3.80 16.54 -2.46
N PRO A 171 2.65 16.68 -3.14
CA PRO A 171 1.44 15.93 -2.82
C PRO A 171 1.56 14.42 -3.14
N ASN A 172 2.33 14.06 -4.16
CA ASN A 172 2.50 12.65 -4.56
C ASN A 172 3.44 11.93 -3.60
N GLU A 173 4.53 12.58 -3.18
CA GLU A 173 5.46 12.06 -2.18
C GLU A 173 4.75 11.91 -0.83
N PHE A 174 3.89 12.85 -0.47
CA PHE A 174 3.06 12.74 0.73
C PHE A 174 2.06 11.58 0.64
N LEU A 175 1.42 11.41 -0.52
CA LEU A 175 0.53 10.27 -0.77
C LEU A 175 1.29 8.95 -0.57
N ASP A 176 2.43 8.77 -1.24
CA ASP A 176 3.23 7.55 -1.12
C ASP A 176 3.72 7.33 0.31
N PHE A 177 4.19 8.38 0.98
CA PHE A 177 4.65 8.31 2.36
C PHE A 177 3.53 7.87 3.31
N THR A 178 2.33 8.45 3.18
CA THR A 178 1.18 8.10 4.02
C THR A 178 0.71 6.67 3.77
N LEU A 179 0.65 6.22 2.50
CA LEU A 179 0.27 4.84 2.19
C LEU A 179 1.23 3.84 2.83
N LYS A 180 2.55 4.07 2.74
CA LYS A 180 3.56 3.16 3.31
C LYS A 180 3.60 3.18 4.84
N LYS A 181 3.49 4.36 5.45
CA LYS A 181 3.68 4.51 6.91
C LYS A 181 2.42 4.28 7.72
N CYS A 182 1.24 4.54 7.15
CA CYS A 182 -0.01 4.56 7.91
C CYS A 182 -0.93 3.38 7.64
N ILE A 183 -0.72 2.61 6.58
CA ILE A 183 -1.48 1.39 6.30
C ILE A 183 -0.69 0.21 6.83
N LEU A 184 -1.17 -0.38 7.92
CA LEU A 184 -0.47 -1.47 8.61
C LEU A 184 -0.88 -2.85 8.12
N TYR A 185 -2.05 -2.97 7.49
CA TYR A 185 -2.51 -4.23 6.93
C TYR A 185 -3.57 -4.04 5.83
N PRO A 186 -3.48 -4.73 4.68
CA PRO A 186 -2.25 -5.36 4.20
C PRO A 186 -1.14 -4.30 4.08
N GLU A 187 0.11 -4.71 4.33
CA GLU A 187 1.25 -3.81 4.13
C GLU A 187 1.36 -3.48 2.64
N ILE A 188 1.46 -2.19 2.31
CA ILE A 188 1.49 -1.75 0.91
C ILE A 188 2.93 -1.54 0.45
N THR A 189 3.32 -2.32 -0.54
CA THR A 189 4.61 -2.22 -1.24
C THR A 189 4.61 -1.17 -2.34
N ASP A 190 5.80 -0.74 -2.77
CA ASP A 190 5.98 0.22 -3.87
C ASP A 190 5.31 -0.22 -5.19
N GLU A 191 5.26 -1.54 -5.41
CA GLU A 191 4.63 -2.14 -6.58
C GLU A 191 3.11 -2.10 -6.50
N GLU A 192 2.57 -2.32 -5.30
CA GLU A 192 1.14 -2.21 -5.04
C GLU A 192 0.65 -0.78 -5.14
N ILE A 193 1.41 0.21 -4.66
CA ILE A 193 1.08 1.64 -4.82
C ILE A 193 0.87 1.97 -6.30
N LYS A 194 1.77 1.50 -7.18
CA LYS A 194 1.67 1.74 -8.65
C LYS A 194 0.45 1.09 -9.29
N ARG A 195 -0.04 -0.02 -8.72
CA ARG A 195 -1.22 -0.75 -9.22
C ARG A 195 -2.51 -0.28 -8.57
N LEU A 196 -2.42 0.44 -7.45
CA LEU A 196 -3.57 0.83 -6.68
C LEU A 196 -4.37 1.91 -7.44
N PRO A 197 -5.68 1.73 -7.64
CA PRO A 197 -6.51 2.76 -8.25
C PRO A 197 -6.38 4.11 -7.52
N ALA A 198 -6.22 5.19 -8.28
CA ALA A 198 -6.00 6.53 -7.71
C ALA A 198 -7.08 6.93 -6.69
N GLY A 199 -8.34 6.62 -6.97
CA GLY A 199 -9.45 6.89 -6.04
C GLY A 199 -9.28 6.18 -4.68
N ARG A 200 -8.79 4.94 -4.67
CA ARG A 200 -8.51 4.18 -3.44
C ARG A 200 -7.35 4.79 -2.67
N ALA A 201 -6.26 5.17 -3.36
CA ALA A 201 -5.08 5.80 -2.75
C ALA A 201 -5.46 7.11 -2.06
N ILE A 202 -6.19 7.96 -2.78
CA ILE A 202 -6.65 9.26 -2.28
C ILE A 202 -7.60 9.10 -1.09
N ALA A 203 -8.53 8.14 -1.14
CA ALA A 203 -9.47 7.90 -0.04
C ALA A 203 -8.77 7.44 1.24
N MET A 204 -7.78 6.55 1.13
CA MET A 204 -6.97 6.12 2.27
C MET A 204 -6.12 7.27 2.83
N CYS A 205 -5.43 8.02 1.97
CA CYS A 205 -4.65 9.18 2.41
C CYS A 205 -5.54 10.25 3.07
N HIS A 206 -6.70 10.56 2.50
CA HIS A 206 -7.66 11.49 3.11
C HIS A 206 -8.10 11.00 4.51
N THR A 207 -8.39 9.70 4.65
CA THR A 207 -8.75 9.10 5.94
C THR A 207 -7.61 9.28 6.95
N VAL A 208 -6.36 9.03 6.55
CA VAL A 208 -5.18 9.30 7.39
C VAL A 208 -5.14 10.77 7.79
N LYS A 209 -5.28 11.72 6.84
CA LYS A 209 -5.22 13.17 7.14
C LYS A 209 -6.30 13.59 8.14
N VAL A 210 -7.52 13.06 8.02
CA VAL A 210 -8.62 13.31 8.97
C VAL A 210 -8.29 12.74 10.34
N MET A 211 -7.83 11.49 10.42
CA MET A 211 -7.45 10.86 11.69
C MET A 211 -6.24 11.54 12.37
N SER A 212 -5.41 12.22 11.59
CA SER A 212 -4.20 12.93 12.03
C SER A 212 -4.45 14.41 12.32
N ASP A 213 -5.70 14.88 12.23
CA ASP A 213 -6.08 16.27 12.42
C ASP A 213 -5.39 17.29 11.49
N LEU A 214 -4.77 16.82 10.40
CA LEU A 214 -4.06 17.68 9.44
C LEU A 214 -5.00 18.57 8.61
N THR A 215 -6.31 18.28 8.63
CA THR A 215 -7.34 19.07 7.95
C THR A 215 -7.98 20.14 8.83
N LYS A 216 -7.67 20.18 10.14
CA LYS A 216 -8.26 21.15 11.06
C LYS A 216 -7.71 22.56 10.80
N LYS A 217 -8.61 23.51 10.54
CA LYS A 217 -8.31 24.94 10.51
C LYS A 217 -8.81 25.57 11.81
N PHE A 218 -7.94 26.24 12.55
CA PHE A 218 -8.31 26.96 13.76
C PHE A 218 -8.36 28.46 13.46
N GLN A 219 -9.41 29.13 13.94
CA GLN A 219 -9.49 30.58 14.02
C GLN A 219 -9.46 30.96 15.48
N ILE A 220 -8.49 31.80 15.86
CA ILE A 220 -8.43 32.38 17.20
C ILE A 220 -9.05 33.77 17.07
N ILE A 221 -10.18 33.96 17.75
CA ILE A 221 -10.86 35.26 17.84
C ILE A 221 -10.59 35.78 19.25
N GLU A 222 -10.06 36.99 19.35
CA GLU A 222 -9.89 37.70 20.61
C GLU A 222 -11.27 38.14 21.13
N VAL A 223 -11.57 37.85 22.41
CA VAL A 223 -12.83 38.22 23.10
C VAL A 223 -12.52 39.22 24.19
#